data_AF-A0A4U1EWP7-F1
#
_entry.id   AF-A0A4U1EWP7-F1
#
_cell.length_a   1.000
_cell.length_b   1.000
_cell.length_c   1.000
_cell.angle_alpha   90.00
_cell.angle_beta   90.00
_cell.angle_gamma   90.00
#
_symmetry.space_group_name_H-M   'P 1'
#
loop_
_entity.id
_entity.type
_entity.pdbx_description
1 polymer ?
#
loop_
_entity_poly.entity_id
_entity_poly.type
_entity_poly.pdbx_seq_one_letter_code
_entity_poly.pdbx_strand_id
1 'polypeptide(L)'
;ECLSILHVIQKNKIEQRFFYEFEGGVKLGIGAFNLMLSLLPARIIRLLEFIGFSGNRELGILQLREGALGRSMRSPLCCLTILAFHTYISLILGTGEVNVVEAESLLEPYLQQFPNGSLMLFYHGRIELLKGNVEEAQEIFRKCISVQEEWKQFHHLCYWELMWIFVFQQNWREAYYYSDLLCKESKWSKATYVFLKAAILSMLPEEDVVATKEDVVTLFRQVDGLKQRIAGKSIPTEKFAVRKARRYSPSLPAPVKLVLPALEMMYVWNGFPLVSKRKDLSESLLVTVEKAEADLQSERKQVDEKAQETGTQRRNSKFVLFNKEPKQRMYKYRLYGHFRLSLSVS
;
A
#
# COMPACT_ATOMS: atom_id res chain seq x y z
N GLU A 1 11.30 33.77 -1.27
CA GLU A 1 10.66 34.93 -1.93
C GLU A 1 9.17 35.05 -1.63
N CYS A 2 8.31 34.11 -2.07
CA CYS A 2 6.87 34.21 -1.85
C CYS A 2 6.44 34.31 -0.37
N LEU A 3 7.11 33.58 0.53
CA LEU A 3 6.88 33.70 1.98
C LEU A 3 7.20 35.12 2.48
N SER A 4 8.28 35.73 2.00
CA SER A 4 8.70 37.08 2.37
C SER A 4 7.69 38.12 1.89
N ILE A 5 7.18 37.96 0.65
CA ILE A 5 6.10 38.79 0.09
C ILE A 5 4.84 38.67 0.96
N LEU A 6 4.47 37.45 1.37
CA LEU A 6 3.31 37.22 2.24
C LEU A 6 3.43 37.97 3.57
N HIS A 7 4.60 37.89 4.23
CA HIS A 7 4.85 38.62 5.48
C HIS A 7 4.76 40.15 5.31
N VAL A 8 5.28 40.68 4.20
CA VAL A 8 5.21 42.11 3.89
C VAL A 8 3.77 42.56 3.69
N ILE A 9 2.96 41.79 2.95
CA ILE A 9 1.55 42.12 2.72
C ILE A 9 0.76 42.09 4.02
N GLN A 10 0.96 41.06 4.86
CA GLN A 10 0.33 40.95 6.18
C GLN A 10 0.70 42.15 7.08
N LYS A 11 1.99 42.50 7.15
CA LYS A 11 2.48 43.62 7.97
C LYS A 11 1.91 44.97 7.54
N ASN A 12 1.73 45.16 6.24
CA ASN A 12 1.29 46.43 5.67
C ASN A 12 -0.25 46.57 5.61
N LYS A 13 -1.02 45.54 6.01
CA LYS A 13 -2.50 45.50 5.99
C LYS A 13 -3.12 46.01 4.69
N ILE A 14 -2.45 45.76 3.56
CA ILE A 14 -2.95 46.20 2.25
C ILE A 14 -4.18 45.35 1.94
N GLU A 15 -5.35 45.96 1.78
CA GLU A 15 -6.55 45.28 1.27
C GLU A 15 -6.28 44.81 -0.16
N GLN A 16 -5.84 43.56 -0.29
CA GLN A 16 -5.69 42.91 -1.58
C GLN A 16 -6.86 41.98 -1.80
N ARG A 17 -7.60 42.24 -2.89
CA ARG A 17 -8.73 41.39 -3.35
C ARG A 17 -8.36 39.90 -3.47
N PHE A 18 -7.08 39.59 -3.64
CA PHE A 18 -6.55 38.23 -3.81
C PHE A 18 -5.63 37.77 -2.67
N PHE A 19 -5.61 38.47 -1.54
CA PHE A 19 -4.72 38.13 -0.42
C PHE A 19 -4.83 36.66 0.00
N TYR A 20 -6.06 36.19 0.24
CA TYR A 20 -6.31 34.81 0.67
C TYR A 20 -5.92 33.78 -0.40
N GLU A 21 -6.07 34.11 -1.68
CA GLU A 21 -5.65 33.21 -2.76
C GLU A 21 -4.13 33.11 -2.88
N PHE A 22 -3.43 34.25 -2.72
CA PHE A 22 -1.98 34.26 -2.67
C PHE A 22 -1.46 33.51 -1.44
N GLU A 23 -2.01 33.79 -0.26
CA GLU A 23 -1.69 33.09 0.99
C GLU A 23 -1.89 31.59 0.85
N GLY A 24 -3.07 31.14 0.41
CA GLY A 24 -3.36 29.72 0.19
C GLY A 24 -2.41 29.06 -0.80
N GLY A 25 -2.04 29.77 -1.88
CA GLY A 25 -1.04 29.30 -2.84
C GLY A 25 0.35 29.12 -2.23
N VAL A 26 0.79 30.09 -1.41
CA VAL A 26 2.08 30.02 -0.69
C VAL A 26 2.08 28.87 0.32
N LYS A 27 1.01 28.73 1.10
CA LYS A 27 0.85 27.65 2.09
C LYS A 27 0.87 26.28 1.43
N LEU A 28 0.11 26.07 0.36
CA LEU A 28 0.10 24.83 -0.41
C LEU A 28 1.49 24.53 -0.99
N GLY A 29 2.11 25.50 -1.66
CA GLY A 29 3.39 25.33 -2.33
C GLY A 29 4.51 24.98 -1.37
N ILE A 30 4.70 25.78 -0.31
CA ILE A 30 5.75 25.55 0.69
C ILE A 30 5.48 24.26 1.46
N GLY A 31 4.21 24.04 1.81
CA GLY A 31 3.76 22.86 2.53
C GLY A 31 4.07 21.57 1.78
N ALA A 32 3.54 21.45 0.56
CA ALA A 32 3.74 20.28 -0.29
C ALA A 32 5.22 20.07 -0.67
N PHE A 33 5.96 21.14 -0.96
CA PHE A 33 7.37 21.06 -1.32
C PHE A 33 8.22 20.49 -0.17
N ASN A 34 8.09 21.08 1.02
CA ASN A 34 8.85 20.63 2.19
C ASN A 34 8.50 19.18 2.57
N LEU A 35 7.21 18.84 2.52
CA LEU A 35 6.74 17.50 2.81
C LEU A 35 7.30 16.49 1.80
N MET A 36 7.18 16.76 0.49
CA MET A 36 7.69 15.89 -0.57
C MET A 36 9.19 15.66 -0.44
N LEU A 37 9.98 16.71 -0.22
CA LEU A 37 11.43 16.57 -0.03
C LEU A 37 11.79 15.73 1.20
N SER A 38 11.02 15.86 2.28
CA SER A 38 11.24 15.07 3.50
C SER A 38 11.03 13.56 3.30
N LEU A 39 10.37 13.14 2.22
CA LEU A 39 10.06 11.74 1.91
C LEU A 39 11.10 11.10 0.99
N LEU A 40 12.02 11.88 0.43
CA LEU A 40 13.02 11.38 -0.49
C LEU A 40 14.10 10.55 0.24
N PRO A 41 14.68 9.53 -0.40
CA PRO A 41 15.82 8.83 0.15
C PRO A 41 17.00 9.77 0.42
N ALA A 42 17.76 9.53 1.51
CA ALA A 42 18.87 10.38 1.95
C ALA A 42 19.95 10.67 0.88
N ARG A 43 20.08 9.83 -0.14
CA ARG A 43 20.99 10.08 -1.27
C ARG A 43 20.50 11.20 -2.19
N ILE A 44 19.19 11.28 -2.40
CA ILE A 44 18.57 12.33 -3.23
C ILE A 44 18.53 13.64 -2.45
N ILE A 45 18.17 13.58 -1.16
CA ILE A 45 18.19 14.75 -0.27
C ILE A 45 19.57 15.43 -0.30
N ARG A 46 20.67 14.69 -0.11
CA ARG A 46 22.03 15.27 -0.14
C ARG A 46 22.39 15.96 -1.46
N LEU A 47 21.90 15.46 -2.60
CA LEU A 47 22.11 16.11 -3.90
C LEU A 47 21.32 17.41 -4.00
N LEU A 48 20.08 17.41 -3.51
CA LEU A 48 19.21 18.59 -3.49
C LEU A 48 19.72 19.65 -2.51
N GLU A 49 20.23 19.24 -1.35
CA GLU A 49 20.85 20.12 -0.35
C GLU A 49 22.10 20.80 -0.91
N PHE A 50 22.90 20.09 -1.71
CA PHE A 50 24.07 20.67 -2.37
C PHE A 50 23.70 21.82 -3.33
N ILE A 51 22.57 21.73 -4.02
CA ILE A 51 22.05 22.80 -4.89
C ILE A 51 21.13 23.79 -4.16
N GLY A 52 21.04 23.72 -2.83
CA GLY A 52 20.35 24.70 -1.99
C GLY A 52 18.92 24.36 -1.59
N PHE A 53 18.42 23.15 -1.84
CA PHE A 53 17.09 22.70 -1.43
C PHE A 53 17.15 21.77 -0.21
N SER A 54 16.41 22.12 0.84
CA SER A 54 16.18 21.25 2.00
C SER A 54 14.68 21.08 2.25
N GLY A 55 14.29 19.96 2.84
CA GLY A 55 12.91 19.66 3.21
C GLY A 55 12.75 19.59 4.72
N ASN A 56 11.80 20.34 5.28
CA ASN A 56 11.41 20.26 6.68
C ASN A 56 9.97 19.76 6.81
N ARG A 57 9.80 18.52 7.27
CA ARG A 57 8.48 17.88 7.40
C ARG A 57 7.52 18.65 8.29
N GLU A 58 7.97 19.08 9.46
CA GLU A 58 7.15 19.79 10.45
C GLU A 58 6.64 21.12 9.88
N LEU A 59 7.53 21.86 9.23
CA LEU A 59 7.15 23.08 8.51
C LEU A 59 6.16 22.78 7.39
N GLY A 60 6.39 21.69 6.64
CA GLY A 60 5.50 21.24 5.57
C GLY A 60 4.07 21.01 6.06
N ILE A 61 3.93 20.22 7.12
CA ILE A 61 2.64 19.92 7.76
C ILE A 61 2.00 21.20 8.32
N LEU A 62 2.77 22.05 9.01
CA LEU A 62 2.27 23.31 9.57
C LEU A 62 1.69 24.22 8.47
N GLN A 63 2.41 24.44 7.38
CA GLN A 63 1.95 25.29 6.28
C GLN A 63 0.71 24.72 5.59
N LEU A 64 0.66 23.40 5.37
CA LEU A 64 -0.54 22.76 4.83
C LEU A 64 -1.73 22.91 5.79
N ARG A 65 -1.53 22.79 7.10
CA ARG A 65 -2.60 22.91 8.10
C ARG A 65 -3.17 24.33 8.12
N GLU A 66 -2.31 25.34 8.14
CA GLU A 66 -2.71 26.74 8.02
C GLU A 66 -3.45 27.01 6.69
N GLY A 67 -2.96 26.42 5.59
CA GLY A 67 -3.62 26.53 4.29
C GLY A 67 -4.99 25.86 4.26
N ALA A 68 -5.16 24.70 4.91
CA ALA A 68 -6.41 23.96 4.99
C ALA A 68 -7.49 24.67 5.81
N LEU A 69 -7.08 25.36 6.89
CA LEU A 69 -7.96 26.20 7.73
C LEU A 69 -8.21 27.60 7.13
N GLY A 70 -7.51 27.93 6.05
CA GLY A 70 -7.64 29.22 5.36
C GLY A 70 -8.95 29.37 4.59
N ARG A 71 -9.08 30.50 3.88
CA ARG A 71 -10.27 30.87 3.08
C ARG A 71 -10.04 30.75 1.57
N SER A 72 -8.93 30.14 1.16
CA SER A 72 -8.57 30.05 -0.26
C SER A 72 -9.34 28.93 -0.93
N MET A 73 -9.60 29.07 -2.24
CA MET A 73 -10.04 27.96 -3.07
C MET A 73 -9.05 26.77 -3.09
N ARG A 74 -7.80 26.96 -2.63
CA ARG A 74 -6.77 25.92 -2.51
C ARG A 74 -6.80 25.21 -1.16
N SER A 75 -7.58 25.67 -0.18
CA SER A 75 -7.72 25.02 1.13
C SER A 75 -8.09 23.53 1.05
N PRO A 76 -8.99 23.08 0.14
CA PRO A 76 -9.23 21.66 -0.06
C PRO A 76 -7.98 20.90 -0.51
N LEU A 77 -7.14 21.47 -1.38
CA LEU A 77 -5.90 20.81 -1.83
C LEU A 77 -4.88 20.66 -0.70
N CYS A 78 -4.79 21.64 0.20
CA CYS A 78 -3.97 21.53 1.41
C CYS A 78 -4.45 20.38 2.30
N CYS A 79 -5.77 20.31 2.54
CA CYS A 79 -6.41 19.22 3.29
C CYS A 79 -6.12 17.86 2.65
N LEU A 80 -6.41 17.69 1.35
CA LEU A 80 -6.17 16.45 0.61
C LEU A 80 -4.69 16.02 0.64
N THR A 81 -3.76 16.97 0.62
CA THR A 81 -2.32 16.68 0.73
C THR A 81 -1.97 16.10 2.11
N ILE A 82 -2.50 16.69 3.18
CA ILE A 82 -2.30 16.17 4.55
C ILE A 82 -2.98 14.79 4.70
N LEU A 83 -4.20 14.64 4.19
CA LEU A 83 -4.92 13.37 4.21
C LEU A 83 -4.13 12.28 3.49
N ALA A 84 -3.64 12.54 2.27
CA ALA A 84 -2.79 11.60 1.54
C ALA A 84 -1.53 11.23 2.33
N PHE A 85 -0.90 12.21 2.99
CA PHE A 85 0.28 11.98 3.80
C PHE A 85 -0.01 11.05 4.99
N HIS A 86 -0.97 11.39 5.83
CA HIS A 86 -1.27 10.62 7.04
C HIS A 86 -1.94 9.29 6.77
N THR A 87 -2.73 9.14 5.71
CA THR A 87 -3.53 7.92 5.48
C THR A 87 -2.92 6.92 4.50
N TYR A 88 -2.01 7.37 3.61
CA TYR A 88 -1.38 6.54 2.58
C TYR A 88 0.14 6.58 2.60
N ILE A 89 0.73 7.76 2.43
CA ILE A 89 2.17 7.88 2.16
C ILE A 89 2.98 7.38 3.36
N SER A 90 2.64 7.82 4.57
CA SER A 90 3.34 7.40 5.79
C SER A 90 3.23 5.90 6.04
N LEU A 91 2.09 5.30 5.67
CA LEU A 91 1.90 3.87 5.77
C LEU A 91 2.73 3.12 4.73
N ILE A 92 2.65 3.48 3.44
CA ILE A 92 3.35 2.78 2.35
C ILE A 92 4.87 2.88 2.53
N LEU A 93 5.37 4.01 3.00
CA LEU A 93 6.80 4.21 3.26
C LEU A 93 7.26 3.62 4.61
N GLY A 94 6.32 3.19 5.46
CA GLY A 94 6.62 2.62 6.77
C GLY A 94 7.23 3.65 7.74
N THR A 95 6.90 4.94 7.60
CA THR A 95 7.39 5.99 8.50
C THR A 95 6.61 6.03 9.81
N GLY A 96 5.46 5.35 9.91
CA GLY A 96 4.71 5.18 11.17
C GLY A 96 3.93 6.43 11.64
N GLU A 97 3.98 7.53 10.90
CA GLU A 97 3.39 8.83 11.25
C GLU A 97 1.92 8.96 10.81
N VAL A 98 1.10 7.95 11.10
CA VAL A 98 -0.34 7.98 10.80
C VAL A 98 -1.07 8.75 11.90
N ASN A 99 -1.56 9.95 11.59
CA ASN A 99 -2.37 10.75 12.52
C ASN A 99 -3.85 10.70 12.11
N VAL A 100 -4.56 9.66 12.55
CA VAL A 100 -5.99 9.45 12.22
C VAL A 100 -6.87 10.56 12.79
N VAL A 101 -6.58 11.03 14.01
CA VAL A 101 -7.35 12.08 14.69
C VAL A 101 -7.31 13.40 13.91
N GLU A 102 -6.13 13.77 13.42
CA GLU A 102 -6.01 14.97 12.58
C GLU A 102 -6.67 14.77 11.21
N ALA A 103 -6.50 13.60 10.59
CA ALA A 103 -7.14 13.31 9.31
C ALA A 103 -8.67 13.44 9.40
N GLU A 104 -9.28 12.89 10.45
CA GLU A 104 -10.71 12.99 10.72
C GLU A 104 -11.14 14.45 10.97
N SER A 105 -10.46 15.15 11.86
CA SER A 105 -10.70 16.57 12.16
C SER A 105 -10.66 17.47 10.91
N LEU A 106 -9.69 17.23 10.02
CA LEU A 106 -9.55 18.00 8.78
C LEU A 106 -10.63 17.66 7.75
N LEU A 107 -11.13 16.43 7.74
CA LEU A 107 -12.10 15.96 6.76
C LEU A 107 -13.55 16.33 7.15
N GLU A 108 -13.86 16.35 8.44
CA GLU A 108 -15.22 16.54 8.97
C GLU A 108 -15.97 17.75 8.37
N PRO A 109 -15.39 18.97 8.27
CA PRO A 109 -16.09 20.11 7.68
C PRO A 109 -16.44 19.89 6.20
N TYR A 110 -15.60 19.16 5.45
CA TYR A 110 -15.84 18.85 4.04
C TYR A 110 -16.87 17.74 3.85
N LEU A 111 -16.99 16.79 4.78
CA LEU A 111 -18.08 15.81 4.77
C LEU A 111 -19.44 16.48 5.01
N GLN A 112 -19.50 17.46 5.92
CA GLN A 112 -20.73 18.23 6.16
C GLN A 112 -21.10 19.09 4.95
N GLN A 113 -20.12 19.75 4.33
CA GLN A 113 -20.34 20.60 3.17
C GLN A 113 -20.63 19.80 1.89
N PHE A 114 -19.97 18.66 1.71
CA PHE A 114 -20.03 17.82 0.50
C PHE A 114 -20.28 16.35 0.86
N PRO A 115 -21.46 15.99 1.38
CA PRO A 115 -21.75 14.65 1.89
C PRO A 115 -21.73 13.53 0.84
N ASN A 116 -21.78 13.89 -0.45
CA ASN A 116 -21.64 12.98 -1.59
C ASN A 116 -20.40 13.27 -2.43
N GLY A 117 -19.46 14.08 -1.93
CA GLY A 117 -18.19 14.34 -2.61
C GLY A 117 -17.33 13.08 -2.61
N SER A 118 -16.98 12.56 -3.78
CA SER A 118 -16.29 11.26 -3.92
C SER A 118 -14.93 11.22 -3.23
N LEU A 119 -14.16 12.32 -3.29
CA LEU A 119 -12.90 12.44 -2.52
C LEU A 119 -13.17 12.41 -1.01
N MET A 120 -14.24 13.03 -0.55
CA MET A 120 -14.58 13.09 0.88
C MET A 120 -14.99 11.71 1.38
N LEU A 121 -15.86 11.02 0.63
CA LEU A 121 -16.25 9.64 0.92
C LEU A 121 -15.05 8.68 0.87
N PHE A 122 -14.17 8.82 -0.12
CA PHE A 122 -12.99 7.97 -0.23
C PHE A 122 -12.07 8.11 1.00
N TYR A 123 -11.75 9.34 1.40
CA TYR A 123 -10.93 9.55 2.60
C TYR A 123 -11.68 9.16 3.90
N HIS A 124 -13.00 9.31 3.95
CA HIS A 124 -13.80 8.84 5.08
C HIS A 124 -13.70 7.32 5.23
N GLY A 125 -13.95 6.56 4.16
CA GLY A 125 -13.80 5.10 4.17
C GLY A 125 -12.37 4.68 4.53
N ARG A 126 -11.37 5.43 4.06
CA ARG A 126 -9.97 5.19 4.42
C ARG A 126 -9.68 5.41 5.91
N ILE A 127 -10.23 6.46 6.50
CA ILE A 127 -10.09 6.76 7.93
C ILE A 127 -10.77 5.68 8.77
N GLU A 128 -11.98 5.26 8.41
CA GLU A 128 -12.69 4.17 9.09
C GLU A 128 -11.92 2.85 9.01
N LEU A 129 -11.31 2.54 7.86
CA LEU A 129 -10.43 1.39 7.72
C LEU A 129 -9.20 1.48 8.65
N LEU A 130 -8.57 2.66 8.77
CA LEU A 130 -7.43 2.86 9.68
C LEU A 130 -7.81 2.76 11.16
N LYS A 131 -9.08 3.02 11.51
CA LYS A 131 -9.63 2.79 12.86
C LYS A 131 -9.95 1.32 13.13
N GLY A 132 -10.03 0.47 12.09
CA GLY A 132 -10.43 -0.93 12.19
C GLY A 132 -11.94 -1.16 11.98
N ASN A 133 -12.68 -0.13 11.58
CA ASN A 133 -14.11 -0.20 11.25
C ASN A 133 -14.29 -0.72 9.82
N VAL A 134 -13.88 -1.97 9.62
CA VAL A 134 -13.73 -2.59 8.29
C VAL A 134 -15.05 -2.64 7.52
N GLU A 135 -16.14 -3.03 8.16
CA GLU A 135 -17.45 -3.16 7.53
C GLU A 135 -18.03 -1.79 7.13
N GLU A 136 -17.89 -0.78 8.01
CA GLU A 136 -18.29 0.60 7.71
C GLU A 136 -17.50 1.17 6.52
N ALA A 137 -16.18 0.94 6.49
CA ALA A 137 -15.34 1.35 5.39
C ALA A 137 -15.80 0.75 4.05
N GLN A 138 -16.25 -0.52 4.03
CA GLN A 138 -16.79 -1.14 2.82
C GLN A 138 -18.03 -0.41 2.31
N GLU A 139 -18.99 -0.14 3.19
CA GLU A 139 -20.23 0.54 2.80
C GLU A 139 -19.93 1.95 2.27
N ILE A 140 -19.01 2.66 2.90
CA ILE A 140 -18.57 3.98 2.44
C ILE A 140 -17.90 3.89 1.06
N PHE A 141 -17.02 2.91 0.80
CA PHE A 141 -16.41 2.74 -0.51
C PHE A 141 -17.42 2.36 -1.60
N ARG A 142 -18.42 1.53 -1.28
CA ARG A 142 -19.52 1.23 -2.21
C ARG A 142 -20.36 2.46 -2.52
N LYS A 143 -20.71 3.26 -1.49
CA LYS A 143 -21.37 4.57 -1.67
C LYS A 143 -20.51 5.50 -2.53
N CYS A 144 -19.20 5.52 -2.30
CA CYS A 144 -18.26 6.33 -3.05
C CYS A 144 -18.27 6.00 -4.56
N ILE A 145 -18.39 4.71 -4.89
CA ILE A 145 -18.57 4.25 -6.27
C ILE A 145 -19.92 4.71 -6.84
N SER A 146 -21.02 4.62 -6.07
CA SER A 146 -22.36 4.92 -6.57
C SER A 146 -22.66 6.41 -6.77
N VAL A 147 -21.93 7.31 -6.10
CA VAL A 147 -22.22 8.77 -6.18
C VAL A 147 -21.64 9.46 -7.42
N GLN A 148 -20.80 8.78 -8.21
CA GLN A 148 -20.21 9.35 -9.42
C GLN A 148 -19.93 8.26 -10.45
N GLU A 149 -20.14 8.55 -11.74
CA GLU A 149 -19.81 7.62 -12.84
C GLU A 149 -18.91 8.24 -13.92
N GLU A 150 -18.66 9.55 -13.85
CA GLU A 150 -17.90 10.30 -14.85
C GLU A 150 -16.40 9.96 -14.81
N TRP A 151 -15.84 9.80 -13.61
CA TRP A 151 -14.41 9.54 -13.41
C TRP A 151 -14.18 8.09 -13.02
N LYS A 152 -14.21 7.19 -14.02
CA LYS A 152 -14.06 5.73 -13.82
C LYS A 152 -12.74 5.33 -13.14
N GLN A 153 -11.66 6.08 -13.36
CA GLN A 153 -10.38 5.83 -12.69
C GLN A 153 -10.47 6.02 -11.18
N PHE A 154 -11.41 6.85 -10.71
CA PHE A 154 -11.66 7.02 -9.29
C PHE A 154 -12.31 5.78 -8.67
N HIS A 155 -13.16 5.05 -9.40
CA HIS A 155 -13.66 3.75 -8.95
C HIS A 155 -12.53 2.75 -8.71
N HIS A 156 -11.44 2.82 -9.50
CA HIS A 156 -10.29 1.93 -9.32
C HIS A 156 -9.60 2.14 -7.96
N LEU A 157 -9.65 3.35 -7.39
CA LEU A 157 -9.17 3.57 -6.02
C LEU A 157 -10.06 2.85 -5.00
N CYS A 158 -11.38 2.89 -5.17
CA CYS A 158 -12.32 2.18 -4.30
C CYS A 158 -12.20 0.66 -4.46
N TYR A 159 -12.05 0.15 -5.70
CA TYR A 159 -11.82 -1.26 -5.96
C TYR A 159 -10.53 -1.76 -5.30
N TRP A 160 -9.48 -0.92 -5.27
CA TRP A 160 -8.24 -1.24 -4.59
C TRP A 160 -8.43 -1.40 -3.08
N GLU A 161 -9.13 -0.45 -2.43
CA GLU A 161 -9.41 -0.55 -1.00
C GLU A 161 -10.34 -1.74 -0.68
N LEU A 162 -11.41 -1.94 -1.46
CA LEU A 162 -12.33 -3.07 -1.28
C LEU A 162 -11.62 -4.41 -1.45
N MET A 163 -10.78 -4.57 -2.47
CA MET A 163 -9.95 -5.77 -2.66
C MET A 163 -9.12 -6.05 -1.41
N TRP A 164 -8.43 -5.05 -0.84
CA TRP A 164 -7.63 -5.24 0.38
C TRP A 164 -8.47 -5.58 1.59
N ILE A 165 -9.61 -4.91 1.76
CA ILE A 165 -10.54 -5.23 2.84
C ILE A 165 -10.99 -6.69 2.77
N PHE A 166 -11.37 -7.18 1.59
CA PHE A 166 -11.76 -8.59 1.44
C PHE A 166 -10.59 -9.55 1.64
N VAL A 167 -9.35 -9.17 1.29
CA VAL A 167 -8.14 -9.93 1.65
C VAL A 167 -7.97 -9.98 3.18
N PHE A 168 -8.19 -8.88 3.90
CA PHE A 168 -8.11 -8.85 5.37
C PHE A 168 -9.14 -9.77 6.02
N GLN A 169 -10.34 -9.84 5.44
CA GLN A 169 -11.42 -10.73 5.85
C GLN A 169 -11.24 -12.18 5.36
N GLN A 170 -10.22 -12.45 4.54
CA GLN A 170 -10.03 -13.73 3.84
C GLN A 170 -11.24 -14.15 2.99
N ASN A 171 -12.06 -13.18 2.55
CA ASN A 171 -13.11 -13.40 1.57
C ASN A 171 -12.49 -13.36 0.17
N TRP A 172 -11.86 -14.46 -0.20
CA TRP A 172 -11.07 -14.54 -1.43
C TRP A 172 -11.89 -14.37 -2.72
N ARG A 173 -13.18 -14.72 -2.70
CA ARG A 173 -14.07 -14.57 -3.87
C ARG A 173 -14.34 -13.10 -4.20
N GLU A 174 -14.70 -12.31 -3.19
CA GLU A 174 -14.92 -10.87 -3.36
C GLU A 174 -13.59 -10.14 -3.64
N ALA A 175 -12.50 -10.55 -2.96
CA ALA A 175 -11.18 -10.02 -3.28
C ALA A 175 -10.79 -10.29 -4.75
N TYR A 176 -11.10 -11.49 -5.26
CA TYR A 176 -10.88 -11.85 -6.65
C TYR A 176 -11.68 -10.94 -7.59
N TYR A 177 -12.98 -10.75 -7.32
CA TYR A 177 -13.85 -9.89 -8.13
C TYR A 177 -13.26 -8.49 -8.34
N TYR A 178 -12.86 -7.80 -7.27
CA TYR A 178 -12.25 -6.47 -7.39
C TYR A 178 -10.86 -6.49 -8.02
N SER A 179 -10.05 -7.54 -7.77
CA SER A 179 -8.74 -7.70 -8.42
C SER A 179 -8.87 -7.89 -9.94
N ASP A 180 -9.93 -8.58 -10.39
CA ASP A 180 -10.22 -8.83 -11.79
C ASP A 180 -10.73 -7.56 -12.49
N LEU A 181 -11.61 -6.79 -11.84
CA LEU A 181 -12.01 -5.45 -12.31
C LEU A 181 -10.80 -4.55 -12.52
N LEU A 182 -9.88 -4.48 -11.54
CA LEU A 182 -8.64 -3.71 -11.65
C LEU A 182 -7.77 -4.19 -12.82
N CYS A 183 -7.63 -5.51 -13.00
CA CYS A 183 -6.89 -6.08 -14.12
C CYS A 183 -7.48 -5.71 -15.47
N LYS A 184 -8.81 -5.73 -15.60
CA LYS A 184 -9.53 -5.41 -16.84
C LYS A 184 -9.48 -3.93 -17.15
N GLU A 185 -9.75 -3.08 -16.17
CA GLU A 185 -10.03 -1.66 -16.41
C GLU A 185 -8.83 -0.73 -16.20
N SER A 186 -8.00 -0.98 -15.18
CA SER A 186 -6.95 -0.02 -14.79
C SER A 186 -5.65 -0.21 -15.56
N LYS A 187 -5.01 0.89 -15.99
CA LYS A 187 -3.69 0.87 -16.68
C LYS A 187 -2.52 1.28 -15.78
N TRP A 188 -2.78 1.58 -14.51
CA TRP A 188 -1.81 2.23 -13.61
C TRP A 188 -0.61 1.34 -13.24
N SER A 189 -0.83 0.07 -12.91
CA SER A 189 0.25 -0.89 -12.62
C SER A 189 -0.18 -2.32 -13.00
N LYS A 190 -0.23 -2.59 -14.31
CA LYS A 190 -0.73 -3.87 -14.85
C LYS A 190 -0.02 -5.08 -14.28
N ALA A 191 1.31 -5.01 -14.10
CA ALA A 191 2.07 -6.11 -13.49
C ALA A 191 1.65 -6.38 -12.04
N THR A 192 1.39 -5.34 -11.25
CA THR A 192 0.92 -5.49 -9.87
C THR A 192 -0.48 -6.08 -9.82
N TYR A 193 -1.41 -5.58 -10.64
CA TYR A 193 -2.78 -6.09 -10.64
C TYR A 193 -2.85 -7.55 -11.07
N VAL A 194 -2.17 -7.94 -12.15
CA VAL A 194 -2.14 -9.35 -12.60
C VAL A 194 -1.48 -10.25 -11.57
N PHE A 195 -0.41 -9.79 -10.92
CA PHE A 195 0.19 -10.54 -9.81
C PHE A 195 -0.78 -10.71 -8.64
N LEU A 196 -1.49 -9.65 -8.23
CA LEU A 196 -2.46 -9.72 -7.14
C LEU A 196 -3.64 -10.63 -7.48
N LYS A 197 -4.17 -10.57 -8.70
CA LYS A 197 -5.21 -11.49 -9.18
C LYS A 197 -4.74 -12.94 -9.08
N ALA A 198 -3.55 -13.26 -9.58
CA ALA A 198 -2.97 -14.60 -9.49
C ALA A 198 -2.71 -15.01 -8.03
N ALA A 199 -2.25 -14.08 -7.19
CA ALA A 199 -1.99 -14.30 -5.78
C ALA A 199 -3.28 -14.59 -5.00
N ILE A 200 -4.35 -13.85 -5.25
CA ILE A 200 -5.66 -14.07 -4.62
C ILE A 200 -6.29 -15.37 -5.10
N LEU A 201 -6.23 -15.68 -6.41
CA LEU A 201 -6.66 -16.99 -6.93
C LEU A 201 -5.91 -18.15 -6.27
N SER A 202 -4.63 -17.98 -5.94
CA SER A 202 -3.84 -19.01 -5.26
C SER A 202 -4.30 -19.26 -3.82
N MET A 203 -5.12 -18.40 -3.24
CA MET A 203 -5.70 -18.54 -1.90
C MET A 203 -7.10 -19.17 -1.92
N LEU A 204 -7.74 -19.27 -3.10
CA LEU A 204 -9.06 -19.86 -3.26
C LEU A 204 -9.01 -21.40 -3.22
N PRO A 205 -10.09 -22.07 -2.80
CA PRO A 205 -10.29 -23.50 -3.04
C PRO A 205 -10.20 -23.83 -4.53
N GLU A 206 -9.71 -25.02 -4.87
CA GLU A 206 -9.49 -25.43 -6.27
C GLU A 206 -10.78 -25.42 -7.10
N GLU A 207 -11.90 -25.83 -6.50
CA GLU A 207 -13.24 -25.76 -7.11
C GLU A 207 -13.65 -24.34 -7.53
N ASP A 208 -13.29 -23.35 -6.73
CA ASP A 208 -13.60 -21.94 -7.00
C ASP A 208 -12.70 -21.38 -8.10
N VAL A 209 -11.43 -21.77 -8.12
CA VAL A 209 -10.51 -21.41 -9.19
C VAL A 209 -11.01 -21.94 -10.53
N VAL A 210 -11.48 -23.20 -10.59
CA VAL A 210 -12.06 -23.78 -11.81
C VAL A 210 -13.27 -22.96 -12.29
N ALA A 211 -14.14 -22.53 -11.37
CA ALA A 211 -15.31 -21.72 -11.71
C ALA A 211 -14.95 -20.37 -12.35
N THR A 212 -13.79 -19.78 -12.00
CA THR A 212 -13.32 -18.53 -12.62
C THR A 212 -12.85 -18.70 -14.06
N LYS A 213 -12.53 -19.94 -14.49
CA LYS A 213 -11.92 -20.26 -15.80
C LYS A 213 -10.55 -19.59 -16.03
N GLU A 214 -9.91 -19.12 -14.97
CA GLU A 214 -8.57 -18.55 -15.01
C GLU A 214 -7.50 -19.63 -14.85
N ASP A 215 -6.32 -19.39 -15.41
CA ASP A 215 -5.14 -20.23 -15.17
C ASP A 215 -4.07 -19.44 -14.39
N VAL A 216 -3.90 -19.80 -13.11
CA VAL A 216 -2.99 -19.13 -12.18
C VAL A 216 -1.55 -19.12 -12.71
N VAL A 217 -1.11 -20.21 -13.34
CA VAL A 217 0.25 -20.34 -13.88
C VAL A 217 0.46 -19.34 -15.02
N THR A 218 -0.49 -19.24 -15.94
CA THR A 218 -0.47 -18.30 -17.06
C THR A 218 -0.48 -16.86 -16.57
N LEU A 219 -1.31 -16.54 -15.58
CA LEU A 219 -1.34 -15.19 -14.99
C LEU A 219 0.02 -14.81 -14.39
N PHE A 220 0.65 -15.68 -13.59
CA PHE A 220 2.00 -15.39 -13.07
C PHE A 220 3.03 -15.24 -14.18
N ARG A 221 2.96 -16.04 -15.25
CA ARG A 221 3.90 -15.95 -16.39
C ARG A 221 3.79 -14.63 -17.15
N GLN A 222 2.63 -13.99 -17.18
CA GLN A 222 2.42 -12.69 -17.84
C GLN A 222 3.09 -11.51 -17.11
N VAL A 223 3.33 -11.62 -15.80
CA VAL A 223 3.72 -10.48 -14.95
C VAL A 223 5.00 -9.77 -15.41
N ASP A 224 6.04 -10.49 -15.87
CA ASP A 224 7.29 -9.85 -16.31
C ASP A 224 7.13 -9.01 -17.58
N GLY A 225 6.25 -9.45 -18.49
CA GLY A 225 5.92 -8.73 -19.73
C GLY A 225 5.11 -7.45 -19.51
N LEU A 226 4.46 -7.32 -18.36
CA LEU A 226 3.58 -6.18 -18.03
C LEU A 226 4.27 -5.08 -17.21
N LYS A 227 5.54 -5.29 -16.85
CA LYS A 227 6.31 -4.37 -15.99
C LYS A 227 6.56 -3.04 -16.71
N GLN A 228 6.17 -1.96 -16.07
CA GLN A 228 6.37 -0.61 -16.56
C GLN A 228 7.73 -0.04 -16.09
N ARG A 229 8.20 0.99 -16.79
CA ARG A 229 9.38 1.78 -16.41
C ARG A 229 9.00 3.25 -16.43
N ILE A 230 9.23 3.92 -15.30
CA ILE A 230 9.06 5.36 -15.15
C ILE A 230 10.47 5.96 -15.07
N ALA A 231 10.79 6.91 -15.96
CA ALA A 231 12.13 7.49 -16.08
C ALA A 231 13.25 6.42 -16.13
N GLY A 232 13.03 5.35 -16.90
CA GLY A 232 13.98 4.24 -17.08
C GLY A 232 14.08 3.27 -15.89
N LYS A 233 13.44 3.54 -14.76
CA LYS A 233 13.42 2.66 -13.58
C LYS A 233 12.09 1.94 -13.43
N SER A 234 12.13 0.65 -13.10
CA SER A 234 10.91 -0.09 -12.76
C SER A 234 10.42 0.29 -11.37
N ILE A 235 9.09 0.29 -11.21
CA ILE A 235 8.43 0.54 -9.93
C ILE A 235 8.85 -0.55 -8.92
N PRO A 236 9.22 -0.21 -7.67
CA PRO A 236 9.70 -1.19 -6.69
C PRO A 236 8.75 -2.37 -6.45
N THR A 237 7.45 -2.09 -6.38
CA THR A 237 6.39 -3.10 -6.19
C THR A 237 6.30 -4.06 -7.38
N GLU A 238 6.32 -3.55 -8.61
CA GLU A 238 6.35 -4.40 -9.81
C GLU A 238 7.62 -5.25 -9.88
N LYS A 239 8.77 -4.70 -9.47
CA LYS A 239 10.02 -5.47 -9.41
C LYS A 239 9.94 -6.64 -8.41
N PHE A 240 9.23 -6.45 -7.30
CA PHE A 240 8.95 -7.52 -6.34
C PHE A 240 8.03 -8.57 -6.96
N ALA A 241 6.90 -8.16 -7.54
CA ALA A 241 5.94 -9.04 -8.21
C ALA A 241 6.61 -9.90 -9.29
N VAL A 242 7.38 -9.28 -10.19
CA VAL A 242 8.16 -9.99 -11.22
C VAL A 242 9.12 -11.00 -10.62
N ARG A 243 9.83 -10.64 -9.55
CA ARG A 243 10.78 -11.56 -8.92
C ARG A 243 10.07 -12.80 -8.37
N LYS A 244 8.90 -12.63 -7.75
CA LYS A 244 8.10 -13.74 -7.21
C LYS A 244 7.50 -14.59 -8.34
N ALA A 245 6.98 -13.95 -9.39
CA ALA A 245 6.41 -14.60 -10.56
C ALA A 245 7.39 -15.51 -11.32
N ARG A 246 8.71 -15.26 -11.25
CA ARG A 246 9.75 -16.14 -11.84
C ARG A 246 9.70 -17.58 -11.36
N ARG A 247 9.09 -17.87 -10.20
CA ARG A 247 8.85 -19.24 -9.74
C ARG A 247 7.91 -20.03 -10.66
N TYR A 248 7.17 -19.36 -11.53
CA TYR A 248 6.29 -19.95 -12.55
C TYR A 248 6.89 -19.88 -13.96
N SER A 249 8.18 -19.53 -14.10
CA SER A 249 8.85 -19.39 -15.38
C SER A 249 8.67 -20.64 -16.26
N PRO A 250 8.40 -20.50 -17.57
CA PRO A 250 8.33 -21.62 -18.49
C PRO A 250 9.67 -22.35 -18.65
N SER A 251 10.79 -21.73 -18.24
CA SER A 251 12.12 -22.36 -18.24
C SER A 251 12.32 -23.40 -17.14
N LEU A 252 11.39 -23.51 -16.18
CA LEU A 252 11.46 -24.49 -15.10
C LEU A 252 10.74 -25.78 -15.50
N PRO A 253 11.22 -26.97 -15.07
CA PRO A 253 10.54 -28.24 -15.34
C PRO A 253 9.10 -28.28 -14.82
N ALA A 254 8.84 -27.62 -13.69
CA ALA A 254 7.52 -27.45 -13.11
C ALA A 254 7.43 -26.10 -12.37
N PRO A 255 6.23 -25.47 -12.29
CA PRO A 255 6.02 -24.28 -11.49
C PRO A 255 6.26 -24.55 -10.00
N VAL A 256 6.96 -23.63 -9.32
CA VAL A 256 7.19 -23.72 -7.88
C VAL A 256 6.19 -22.83 -7.15
N LYS A 257 5.10 -23.43 -6.63
CA LYS A 257 3.99 -22.69 -6.02
C LYS A 257 4.44 -21.72 -4.92
N LEU A 258 3.88 -20.51 -4.94
CA LEU A 258 4.01 -19.56 -3.83
C LEU A 258 3.08 -20.01 -2.70
N VAL A 259 3.51 -19.86 -1.45
CA VAL A 259 2.79 -20.41 -0.29
C VAL A 259 1.60 -19.53 0.09
N LEU A 260 1.87 -18.25 0.40
CA LEU A 260 0.84 -17.27 0.77
C LEU A 260 1.04 -15.97 -0.03
N PRO A 261 0.95 -16.00 -1.37
CA PRO A 261 1.33 -14.87 -2.21
C PRO A 261 0.51 -13.59 -1.94
N ALA A 262 -0.77 -13.71 -1.56
CA ALA A 262 -1.60 -12.55 -1.20
C ALA A 262 -1.10 -11.88 0.09
N LEU A 263 -0.74 -12.68 1.11
CA LEU A 263 -0.24 -12.19 2.40
C LEU A 263 1.19 -11.63 2.25
N GLU A 264 2.01 -12.20 1.37
CA GLU A 264 3.31 -11.61 1.01
C GLU A 264 3.14 -10.21 0.39
N MET A 265 2.13 -10.01 -0.46
CA MET A 265 1.83 -8.67 -0.99
C MET A 265 1.23 -7.75 0.07
N MET A 266 0.41 -8.29 0.97
CA MET A 266 -0.10 -7.53 2.10
C MET A 266 1.05 -6.98 2.96
N TYR A 267 2.11 -7.77 3.16
CA TYR A 267 3.34 -7.30 3.82
C TYR A 267 3.99 -6.13 3.06
N VAL A 268 4.15 -6.27 1.73
CA VAL A 268 4.77 -5.22 0.89
C VAL A 268 4.01 -3.89 0.95
N TRP A 269 2.68 -3.95 1.06
CA TRP A 269 1.81 -2.78 1.14
C TRP A 269 1.52 -2.29 2.57
N ASN A 270 2.24 -2.81 3.57
CA ASN A 270 2.03 -2.49 4.98
C ASN A 270 0.56 -2.66 5.43
N GLY A 271 -0.06 -3.77 5.05
CA GLY A 271 -1.44 -4.10 5.43
C GLY A 271 -1.59 -4.66 6.85
N PHE A 272 -0.56 -5.30 7.41
CA PHE A 272 -0.63 -5.87 8.77
C PHE A 272 -0.96 -4.85 9.88
N PRO A 273 -0.40 -3.62 9.89
CA PRO A 273 -0.80 -2.59 10.84
C PRO A 273 -2.29 -2.19 10.79
N LEU A 274 -2.96 -2.38 9.64
CA LEU A 274 -4.40 -2.14 9.52
C LEU A 274 -5.17 -3.29 10.14
N VAL A 275 -4.80 -4.52 9.78
CA VAL A 275 -5.49 -5.72 10.29
C VAL A 275 -5.29 -5.87 11.80
N SER A 276 -4.15 -5.44 12.35
CA SER A 276 -3.88 -5.50 13.80
C SER A 276 -4.85 -4.68 14.66
N LYS A 277 -5.67 -3.80 14.06
CA LYS A 277 -6.75 -3.09 14.76
C LYS A 277 -7.96 -4.00 15.04
N ARG A 278 -8.05 -5.14 14.36
CA ARG A 278 -9.13 -6.12 14.45
C ARG A 278 -8.55 -7.49 14.82
N LYS A 279 -8.76 -7.87 16.08
CA LYS A 279 -8.21 -9.09 16.65
C LYS A 279 -8.72 -10.34 15.94
N ASP A 280 -10.01 -10.39 15.63
CA ASP A 280 -10.66 -11.46 14.87
C ASP A 280 -10.00 -11.71 13.51
N LEU A 281 -9.74 -10.64 12.75
CA LEU A 281 -9.09 -10.72 11.44
C LEU A 281 -7.61 -11.13 11.57
N SER A 282 -6.91 -10.59 12.57
CA SER A 282 -5.51 -10.90 12.84
C SER A 282 -5.31 -12.36 13.25
N GLU A 283 -6.15 -12.88 14.13
CA GLU A 283 -6.15 -14.29 14.56
C GLU A 283 -6.47 -15.21 13.39
N SER A 284 -7.47 -14.86 12.58
CA SER A 284 -7.82 -15.61 11.38
C SER A 284 -6.64 -15.73 10.41
N LEU A 285 -5.90 -14.63 10.16
CA LEU A 285 -4.71 -14.66 9.32
C LEU A 285 -3.57 -15.49 9.95
N LEU A 286 -3.40 -15.43 11.26
CA LEU A 286 -2.40 -16.22 11.97
C LEU A 286 -2.66 -17.71 11.78
N VAL A 287 -3.91 -18.16 11.92
CA VAL A 287 -4.29 -19.56 11.68
C VAL A 287 -3.94 -19.99 10.24
N THR A 288 -4.20 -19.14 9.25
CA THR A 288 -3.83 -19.40 7.85
C THR A 288 -2.32 -19.55 7.68
N VAL A 289 -1.53 -18.72 8.36
CA VAL A 289 -0.05 -18.79 8.33
C VAL A 289 0.44 -20.06 9.01
N GLU A 290 -0.08 -20.40 10.19
CA GLU A 290 0.32 -21.59 10.95
C GLU A 290 -0.01 -22.88 10.19
N LYS A 291 -1.17 -22.94 9.55
CA LYS A 291 -1.55 -24.06 8.68
C LYS A 291 -0.56 -24.22 7.53
N ALA A 292 -0.27 -23.14 6.82
CA ALA A 292 0.67 -23.18 5.71
C ALA A 292 2.10 -23.56 6.15
N GLU A 293 2.52 -23.14 7.35
CA GLU A 293 3.79 -23.56 7.93
C GLU A 293 3.80 -25.06 8.24
N ALA A 294 2.73 -25.59 8.85
CA ALA A 294 2.60 -27.01 9.15
C ALA A 294 2.65 -27.87 7.87
N ASP A 295 1.93 -27.44 6.82
CA ASP A 295 1.92 -28.10 5.52
C ASP A 295 3.33 -28.17 4.92
N LEU A 296 4.07 -27.04 4.90
CA LEU A 296 5.46 -27.01 4.43
C LEU A 296 6.41 -27.91 5.23
N GLN A 297 6.24 -27.96 6.55
CA GLN A 297 7.04 -28.84 7.40
C GLN A 297 6.74 -30.31 7.10
N SER A 298 5.48 -30.65 6.83
CA SER A 298 5.06 -32.01 6.46
C SER A 298 5.64 -32.44 5.11
N GLU A 299 5.57 -31.58 4.09
CA GLU A 299 6.13 -31.84 2.75
C GLU A 299 7.63 -32.07 2.84
N ARG A 300 8.33 -31.26 3.64
CA ARG A 300 9.77 -31.40 3.85
C ARG A 300 10.14 -32.73 4.49
N LYS A 301 9.38 -33.18 5.49
CA LYS A 301 9.60 -34.50 6.12
C LYS A 301 9.42 -35.64 5.12
N GLN A 302 8.35 -35.61 4.31
CA GLN A 302 8.09 -36.63 3.28
C GLN A 302 9.21 -36.68 2.22
N VAL A 303 9.76 -35.53 1.82
CA VAL A 303 10.87 -35.48 0.87
C VAL A 303 12.16 -36.02 1.49
N ASP A 304 12.45 -35.67 2.74
CA ASP A 304 13.64 -36.14 3.45
C ASP A 304 13.56 -37.68 3.70
N GLU A 305 12.38 -38.24 3.99
CA GLU A 305 12.13 -39.69 4.12
C GLU A 305 12.35 -40.43 2.79
N LYS A 306 11.77 -39.95 1.68
CA LYS A 306 11.99 -40.54 0.35
C LYS A 306 13.45 -40.50 -0.11
N ALA A 307 14.19 -39.45 0.26
CA ALA A 307 15.62 -39.34 -0.05
C ALA A 307 16.48 -40.35 0.75
N GLN A 308 16.07 -40.69 1.97
CA GLN A 308 16.71 -41.73 2.78
C GLN A 308 16.43 -43.13 2.24
N GLU A 309 15.19 -43.41 1.81
CA GLU A 309 14.80 -44.70 1.23
C GLU A 309 15.47 -45.00 -0.12
N THR A 310 15.69 -43.97 -0.95
CA THR A 310 16.27 -44.13 -2.30
C THR A 310 17.81 -44.10 -2.32
N GLY A 311 18.47 -44.01 -1.17
CA GLY A 311 19.94 -43.95 -1.08
C GLY A 311 20.58 -42.75 -1.78
N THR A 312 19.79 -41.75 -2.19
CA THR A 312 20.28 -40.60 -2.95
C THR A 312 20.87 -39.58 -1.98
N GLN A 313 22.18 -39.62 -1.79
CA GLN A 313 22.89 -38.60 -1.01
C GLN A 313 22.68 -37.22 -1.65
N ARG A 314 22.25 -36.24 -0.85
CA ARG A 314 22.07 -34.84 -1.25
C ARG A 314 23.31 -34.36 -2.03
N ARG A 315 23.18 -34.10 -3.33
CA ARG A 315 23.89 -32.93 -3.90
C ARG A 315 23.30 -31.75 -3.15
N ASN A 316 24.12 -31.05 -2.36
CA ASN A 316 23.77 -29.77 -1.75
C ASN A 316 23.47 -28.74 -2.85
N SER A 317 22.34 -28.85 -3.54
CA SER A 317 21.63 -27.69 -4.04
C SER A 317 21.18 -26.96 -2.80
N LYS A 318 22.03 -26.04 -2.35
CA LYS A 318 21.60 -24.94 -1.49
C LYS A 318 20.34 -24.39 -2.15
N PHE A 319 19.16 -24.71 -1.62
CA PHE A 319 18.12 -23.71 -1.55
C PHE A 319 18.80 -22.55 -0.85
N VAL A 320 19.17 -21.52 -1.61
CA VAL A 320 19.75 -20.30 -1.06
C VAL A 320 18.63 -19.54 -0.36
N LEU A 321 18.13 -20.11 0.74
CA LEU A 321 17.73 -19.36 1.91
C LEU A 321 19.03 -18.98 2.62
N PHE A 322 19.67 -17.92 2.10
CA PHE A 322 20.76 -17.17 2.71
C PHE A 322 21.67 -17.92 3.70
N ASN A 323 22.64 -18.70 3.19
CA ASN A 323 23.78 -19.14 3.99
C ASN A 323 25.11 -18.76 3.33
N LYS A 324 25.61 -17.57 3.73
CA LYS A 324 27.01 -17.21 3.85
C LYS A 324 27.20 -16.68 5.27
N GLU A 325 28.07 -17.32 6.05
CA GLU A 325 28.56 -16.85 7.37
C GLU A 325 29.77 -15.89 7.21
N PRO A 326 30.27 -15.20 8.25
CA PRO A 326 29.58 -14.58 9.38
C PRO A 326 30.10 -13.14 9.62
N LYS A 327 29.35 -12.10 9.23
CA LYS A 327 29.45 -10.72 9.81
C LYS A 327 28.14 -9.97 9.56
N GLN A 328 27.06 -10.36 10.25
CA GLN A 328 25.82 -9.57 10.39
C GLN A 328 24.79 -10.37 11.21
N ARG A 329 25.12 -10.68 12.47
CA ARG A 329 24.24 -11.49 13.33
C ARG A 329 23.12 -10.70 14.03
N MET A 330 22.85 -9.44 13.66
CA MET A 330 21.90 -8.59 14.42
C MET A 330 20.54 -8.31 13.75
N TYR A 331 20.31 -8.73 12.49
CA TYR A 331 19.07 -8.40 11.76
C TYR A 331 18.13 -9.58 11.47
N LYS A 332 18.59 -10.84 11.54
CA LYS A 332 17.78 -12.01 11.13
C LYS A 332 16.74 -12.48 12.16
N TYR A 333 16.97 -12.24 13.45
CA TYR A 333 15.97 -12.51 14.49
C TYR A 333 14.89 -11.41 14.62
N ARG A 334 15.05 -10.28 13.91
CA ARG A 334 14.02 -9.24 13.84
C ARG A 334 12.89 -9.53 12.86
N LEU A 335 13.09 -10.35 11.81
CA LEU A 335 12.06 -10.57 10.78
C LEU A 335 10.91 -11.49 11.25
N TYR A 336 11.25 -12.64 11.86
CA TYR A 336 10.26 -13.51 12.52
C TYR A 336 9.86 -12.98 13.91
N GLY A 337 10.80 -12.30 14.58
CA GLY A 337 10.56 -11.62 15.84
C GLY A 337 9.53 -10.49 15.72
N HIS A 338 9.60 -9.62 14.69
CA HIS A 338 8.55 -8.61 14.45
C HIS A 338 7.22 -9.23 14.04
N PHE A 339 7.21 -10.35 13.33
CA PHE A 339 5.97 -11.02 12.97
C PHE A 339 5.22 -11.53 14.22
N ARG A 340 5.94 -12.13 15.19
CA ARG A 340 5.40 -12.49 16.50
C ARG A 340 5.17 -11.30 17.43
N LEU A 341 6.08 -10.32 17.49
CA LEU A 341 5.99 -9.15 18.38
C LEU A 341 4.87 -8.18 17.98
N SER A 342 4.60 -8.01 16.69
CA SER A 342 3.45 -7.19 16.25
C SER A 342 2.11 -7.87 16.54
N LEU A 343 2.07 -9.21 16.56
CA LEU A 343 0.88 -9.99 16.94
C LEU A 343 0.75 -10.24 18.45
N SER A 344 1.84 -10.12 19.22
CA SER A 344 1.84 -10.35 20.68
C SER A 344 1.82 -9.08 21.53
N VAL A 345 1.89 -7.88 20.91
CA VAL A 345 1.86 -6.57 21.59
C VAL A 345 0.66 -5.72 21.11
N SER A 346 -0.28 -6.32 20.39
CA SER A 346 -1.63 -5.78 20.17
C SER A 346 -2.63 -6.61 20.97
#